data_AF-A0A2T2VKC4-F1
#
_entry.id   AF-A0A2T2VKC4-F1
#
_cell.length_a   1.000
_cell.length_b   1.000
_cell.length_c   1.000
_cell.angle_alpha   90.00
_cell.angle_beta   90.00
_cell.angle_gamma   90.00
#
_symmetry.space_group_name_H-M   'P 1'
#
loop_
_entity.id
_entity.type
_entity.pdbx_description
1 polymer ?
#
loop_
_entity_poly.entity_id
_entity_poly.type
_entity_poly.pdbx_seq_one_letter_code
_entity_poly.pdbx_strand_id
1 'polypeptide(L)'
;MKQLILLLLIAVPSTSWAQFTDDFADGDLSNNPSWQGNPNEFMVNNQNQLQLDGTGSESYLVDSSQKIESIEWRFWFRLDFEPS
;
A
#
# COMPACT_ATOMS: atom_id res chain seq x y z
N MET A 1 38.37 -6.31 7.93
CA MET A 1 37.92 -6.15 6.53
C MET A 1 36.74 -7.07 6.17
N LYS A 2 36.81 -8.39 6.39
CA LYS A 2 35.68 -9.31 6.12
C LYS A 2 34.36 -8.96 6.83
N GLN A 3 34.42 -8.54 8.09
CA GLN A 3 33.21 -8.18 8.85
C GLN A 3 32.54 -6.89 8.36
N LEU A 4 33.32 -5.90 7.90
CA LEU A 4 32.77 -4.69 7.27
C LEU A 4 32.07 -5.00 5.95
N ILE A 5 32.62 -5.93 5.16
CA ILE A 5 32.01 -6.37 3.89
C ILE A 5 30.66 -7.06 4.17
N LEU A 6 30.59 -7.90 5.20
CA LEU A 6 29.35 -8.58 5.59
C LEU A 6 28.29 -7.57 6.06
N LEU A 7 28.70 -6.56 6.83
CA LEU A 7 27.80 -5.52 7.34
C LEU A 7 27.26 -4.64 6.20
N LEU A 8 28.09 -4.34 5.19
CA LEU A 8 27.70 -3.63 3.97
C LEU A 8 26.70 -4.45 3.14
N LEU A 9 26.95 -5.75 2.96
CA LEU A 9 26.05 -6.67 2.22
C LEU A 9 24.66 -6.77 2.83
N ILE A 10 24.55 -6.68 4.17
CA ILE A 10 23.25 -6.72 4.87
C ILE A 10 22.54 -5.35 4.80
N ALA A 11 23.29 -4.24 4.83
CA ALA A 11 22.71 -2.89 4.83
C ALA A 11 22.19 -2.45 3.45
N VAL A 12 22.82 -2.86 2.35
CA VAL A 12 22.42 -2.45 0.98
C VAL A 12 20.94 -2.73 0.63
N PRO A 13 20.36 -3.93 0.87
CA PRO A 13 18.94 -4.16 0.56
C PRO A 13 17.97 -3.34 1.43
N SER A 14 18.38 -2.83 2.59
CA SER A 14 17.54 -1.93 3.39
C SER A 14 17.45 -0.50 2.81
N THR A 15 18.33 -0.18 1.86
CA THR A 15 18.34 1.12 1.16
C THR A 15 17.64 1.07 -0.20
N SER A 16 17.22 -0.10 -0.68
CA SER A 16 16.35 -0.16 -1.84
C SER A 16 14.97 0.36 -1.43
N TRP A 17 14.60 1.54 -1.93
CA TRP A 17 13.21 1.96 -1.92
C TRP A 17 12.43 0.94 -2.72
N ALA A 18 11.63 0.14 -2.01
CA ALA A 18 10.70 -0.78 -2.63
C ALA A 18 9.78 0.00 -3.57
N GLN A 19 9.16 -0.74 -4.48
CA GLN A 19 8.01 -0.28 -5.26
C GLN A 19 6.97 0.37 -4.33
N PHE A 20 6.06 1.16 -4.91
CA PHE A 20 4.95 1.80 -4.20
C PHE A 20 4.42 0.92 -3.05
N THR A 21 4.43 1.45 -1.83
CA THR A 21 3.90 0.77 -0.65
C THR A 21 3.08 1.77 0.13
N ASP A 22 1.96 1.29 0.61
CA ASP A 22 1.10 2.01 1.53
C ASP A 22 0.60 0.99 2.56
N ASP A 23 0.92 1.23 3.82
CA ASP A 23 0.49 0.42 4.96
C ASP A 23 -0.63 1.10 5.76
N PHE A 24 -1.12 2.25 5.27
CA PHE A 24 -2.18 3.06 5.87
C PHE A 24 -1.90 3.45 7.33
N ALA A 25 -0.63 3.50 7.75
CA ALA A 25 -0.24 3.77 9.13
C ALA A 25 -0.55 5.20 9.59
N ASP A 26 -0.75 6.13 8.65
CA ASP A 26 -1.16 7.50 8.91
C ASP A 26 -2.68 7.67 9.09
N GLY A 27 -3.47 6.65 8.79
CA GLY A 27 -4.90 6.63 9.07
C GLY A 27 -5.74 7.46 8.11
N ASP A 28 -5.19 7.88 6.97
CA ASP A 28 -5.92 8.69 5.99
C ASP A 28 -5.62 8.24 4.54
N LEU A 29 -6.38 8.80 3.58
CA LEU A 29 -6.21 8.54 2.14
C LEU A 29 -5.67 9.77 1.39
N SER A 30 -5.29 10.81 2.12
CA SER A 30 -4.89 12.12 1.59
C SER A 30 -3.38 12.35 1.62
N ASN A 31 -2.66 11.56 2.41
CA ASN A 31 -1.23 11.71 2.64
C ASN A 31 -0.51 10.38 2.40
N ASN A 32 0.72 10.46 1.86
CA ASN A 32 1.69 9.38 1.78
C ASN A 32 1.15 7.98 1.39
N PRO A 33 0.36 7.85 0.31
CA PRO A 33 0.12 8.77 -0.80
C PRO A 33 -1.28 9.43 -0.78
N SER A 34 -1.45 10.50 -1.56
CA SER A 34 -2.79 11.05 -1.82
C SER A 34 -3.51 10.19 -2.85
N TRP A 35 -4.45 9.37 -2.38
CA TRP A 35 -5.32 8.57 -3.23
C TRP A 35 -6.39 9.41 -3.92
N GLN A 36 -6.70 9.04 -5.16
CA GLN A 36 -7.70 9.67 -6.03
C GLN A 36 -8.71 8.60 -6.53
N GLY A 37 -9.73 9.01 -7.29
CA GLY A 37 -10.83 8.13 -7.70
C GLY A 37 -12.03 8.32 -6.78
N ASN A 38 -12.37 7.29 -5.99
CA ASN A 38 -13.51 7.30 -5.07
C ASN A 38 -13.10 7.25 -3.58
N PRO A 39 -12.24 8.16 -3.05
CA PRO A 39 -11.77 8.06 -1.67
C PRO A 39 -12.90 8.10 -0.62
N ASN A 40 -14.05 8.68 -0.95
CA ASN A 40 -15.22 8.71 -0.04
C ASN A 40 -15.94 7.36 0.08
N GLU A 41 -15.63 6.37 -0.78
CA GLU A 41 -16.17 5.02 -0.71
C GLU A 41 -15.26 4.07 0.08
N PHE A 42 -14.13 4.57 0.57
CA PHE A 42 -13.17 3.82 1.36
C PHE A 42 -12.86 4.53 2.67
N MET A 43 -12.38 3.78 3.64
CA MET A 43 -11.81 4.30 4.87
C MET A 43 -10.53 3.53 5.22
N VAL A 44 -9.68 4.15 6.03
CA VAL A 44 -8.67 3.43 6.81
C VAL A 44 -9.30 3.08 8.15
N ASN A 45 -9.48 1.79 8.43
CA ASN A 45 -10.13 1.35 9.66
C ASN A 45 -9.17 1.42 10.87
N ASN A 46 -9.70 1.12 12.07
CA ASN A 46 -8.94 1.17 13.33
C ASN A 46 -7.74 0.20 13.40
N GLN A 47 -7.61 -0.72 12.44
CA GLN A 47 -6.51 -1.66 12.32
C GLN A 47 -5.49 -1.24 11.24
N ASN A 48 -5.58 0.00 10.75
CA ASN A 48 -4.77 0.54 9.65
C ASN A 48 -4.88 -0.32 8.38
N GLN A 49 -6.11 -0.65 8.00
CA GLN A 49 -6.39 -1.39 6.79
C GLN A 49 -7.35 -0.59 5.92
N LEU A 50 -7.07 -0.55 4.62
CA LEU A 50 -8.02 -0.05 3.64
C LEU A 50 -9.27 -0.93 3.65
N GLN A 51 -10.43 -0.29 3.82
CA GLN A 51 -11.72 -0.94 3.87
C GLN A 51 -12.68 -0.23 2.92
N LEU A 52 -13.39 -1.02 2.10
CA LEU A 52 -14.52 -0.54 1.33
C LEU A 52 -15.71 -0.26 2.27
N ASP A 53 -16.27 0.94 2.20
CA ASP A 53 -17.44 1.40 2.99
C ASP A 53 -18.58 1.94 2.10
N GLY A 54 -18.36 2.01 0.78
CA GLY A 54 -19.34 2.45 -0.18
C GLY A 54 -20.38 1.37 -0.56
N THR A 55 -21.53 1.82 -1.07
CA THR A 55 -22.58 0.97 -1.66
C THR A 55 -22.61 1.06 -3.19
N GLY A 56 -21.57 1.64 -3.80
CA GLY A 56 -21.45 1.83 -5.24
C GLY A 56 -21.35 0.52 -6.01
N SER A 57 -21.71 0.53 -7.29
CA SER A 57 -21.52 -0.63 -8.18
C SER A 57 -20.06 -0.81 -8.61
N GLU A 58 -19.25 0.24 -8.51
CA GLU A 58 -17.82 0.26 -8.82
C GLU A 58 -17.14 1.27 -7.89
N SER A 59 -16.06 0.83 -7.23
CA SER A 59 -15.28 1.62 -6.29
C SER A 59 -13.81 1.40 -6.59
N TYR A 60 -13.04 2.47 -6.80
CA TYR A 60 -11.61 2.36 -7.08
C TYR A 60 -10.80 3.48 -6.45
N LEU A 61 -9.54 3.17 -6.16
CA LEU A 61 -8.52 4.13 -5.75
C LEU A 61 -7.36 4.12 -6.75
N VAL A 62 -6.78 5.30 -6.98
CA VAL A 62 -5.64 5.51 -7.88
C VAL A 62 -4.61 6.37 -7.18
N ASP A 63 -3.34 6.01 -7.31
CA ASP A 63 -2.20 6.86 -6.92
C ASP A 63 -1.54 7.49 -8.18
N SER A 64 -0.81 8.57 -7.96
CA SER A 64 -0.07 9.32 -8.99
C SER A 64 1.23 8.66 -9.48
N SER A 65 1.61 7.48 -8.98
CA SER A 65 2.84 6.79 -9.36
C SER A 65 2.92 6.58 -10.87
N GLN A 66 3.97 7.12 -11.46
CA GLN A 66 4.32 6.93 -12.86
C GLN A 66 5.22 5.71 -13.09
N LYS A 67 5.63 5.03 -12.01
CA LYS A 67 6.38 3.79 -12.13
C LYS A 67 5.38 2.72 -12.54
N ILE A 68 5.53 2.19 -13.75
CA ILE A 68 4.69 1.11 -14.31
C ILE A 68 5.57 -0.06 -14.83
N GLU A 69 6.84 0.20 -15.13
CA GLU A 69 7.76 -0.82 -15.65
C GLU A 69 8.49 -1.59 -14.53
N SER A 70 8.56 -2.92 -14.66
CA SER A 70 9.25 -3.82 -13.71
C SER A 70 8.73 -3.75 -12.26
N ILE A 71 7.40 -3.69 -12.10
CA ILE A 71 6.73 -3.64 -10.80
C ILE A 71 6.01 -4.95 -10.51
N GLU A 72 6.09 -5.37 -9.26
CA GLU A 72 5.28 -6.44 -8.70
C GLU A 72 4.28 -5.83 -7.73
N TRP A 73 3.00 -6.06 -8.00
CA TRP A 73 1.96 -5.66 -7.07
C TRP A 73 1.70 -6.79 -6.10
N ARG A 74 1.82 -6.51 -4.80
CA ARG A 74 1.47 -7.42 -3.72
C ARG A 74 0.46 -6.75 -2.83
N PHE A 75 -0.63 -7.46 -2.58
CA PHE A 75 -1.70 -7.00 -1.73
C PHE A 75 -2.08 -8.09 -0.75
N TRP A 76 -2.44 -7.68 0.46
CA TRP A 76 -3.15 -8.54 1.38
C TRP A 76 -4.60 -8.05 1.44
N PHE A 77 -5.54 -8.97 1.27
CA PHE A 77 -6.97 -8.67 1.37
C PHE A 77 -7.63 -9.61 2.37
N ARG A 78 -8.57 -9.06 3.13
CA ARG A 78 -9.58 -9.83 3.85
C ARG A 78 -10.91 -9.60 3.17
N LEU A 79 -11.50 -10.68 2.66
CA LEU A 79 -12.84 -10.66 2.09
C LEU A 79 -13.78 -11.33 3.07
N ASP A 80 -14.57 -10.53 3.78
CA ASP A 80 -15.57 -11.00 4.75
C ASP A 80 -16.94 -11.00 4.08
N PHE A 81 -17.18 -12.00 3.23
CA PHE A 81 -18.46 -12.16 2.56
C PHE A 81 -19.45 -12.87 3.48
N GLU A 82 -20.65 -12.33 3.64
CA GLU A 82 -21.79 -13.11 4.11
C GLU A 82 -22.19 -14.09 2.98
N PRO A 83 -22.14 -15.42 3.18
CA PRO A 83 -22.62 -16.35 2.18
C PRO A 83 -24.15 -16.23 2.09
N SER A 84 -24.64 -15.92 0.89
CA SER A 84 -26.07 -15.87 0.55
C SER A 84 -26.72 -17.25 0.61
#